data_AF-A0A935PD39-F1
#
_entry.id   AF-A0A935PD39-F1
#
_cell.length_a   1.000
_cell.length_b   1.000
_cell.length_c   1.000
_cell.angle_alpha   90.00
_cell.angle_beta   90.00
_cell.angle_gamma   90.00
#
_symmetry.space_group_name_H-M   'P 1'
#
loop_
_entity.id
_entity.type
_entity.pdbx_description
1 polymer ?
#
loop_
_entity_poly.entity_id
_entity_poly.type
_entity_poly.pdbx_seq_one_letter_code
_entity_poly.pdbx_strand_id
1 'polypeptide(L)'
;METVGRLLMFAHKNGAIGSFAIDEIGVGGGVVDRLRELGHHVIPVNASERVEGGGYYNRRAEIYGKGADMFRDGFVQMLSNDSEATEELGWAKYKEVKSSGEFKVEAKEDIKKRYGRPLTTRTLC
;
A
#
# COMPACT_ATOMS: atom_id res chain seq x y z
N MET A 1 19.51 -3.82 -4.17
CA MET A 1 19.47 -3.47 -5.61
C MET A 1 18.67 -4.44 -6.46
N GLU A 2 18.65 -5.75 -6.17
CA GLU A 2 17.83 -6.73 -6.92
C GLU A 2 16.33 -6.34 -6.98
N THR A 3 15.79 -5.79 -5.90
CA THR A 3 14.39 -5.33 -5.81
C THR A 3 14.03 -4.27 -6.86
N VAL A 4 14.93 -3.32 -7.13
CA VAL A 4 14.70 -2.28 -8.15
C VAL A 4 14.68 -2.90 -9.54
N GLY A 5 15.60 -3.84 -9.82
CA GLY A 5 15.65 -4.54 -11.10
C GLY A 5 14.36 -5.32 -11.38
N ARG A 6 13.85 -6.07 -10.39
CA ARG A 6 12.56 -6.78 -10.52
C ARG A 6 11.40 -5.82 -10.75
N LEU A 7 11.37 -4.69 -10.04
CA LEU A 7 10.32 -3.68 -10.16
C LEU A 7 10.30 -3.06 -11.58
N LEU A 8 11.47 -2.75 -12.14
CA LEU A 8 11.57 -2.21 -13.50
C LEU A 8 11.16 -3.24 -14.54
N MET A 9 11.57 -4.50 -14.40
CA MET A 9 11.10 -5.55 -15.31
C MET A 9 9.58 -5.70 -15.27
N PHE A 10 8.97 -5.62 -14.09
CA PHE A 10 7.52 -5.64 -13.95
C PHE A 10 6.87 -4.42 -14.63
N ALA A 11 7.42 -3.22 -14.42
CA ALA A 11 6.93 -1.99 -15.03
C ALA A 11 7.00 -2.04 -16.56
N HIS A 12 8.08 -2.57 -17.13
CA HIS A 12 8.23 -2.74 -18.57
C HIS A 12 7.22 -3.76 -19.14
N LYS A 13 6.99 -4.88 -18.44
CA LYS A 13 6.03 -5.91 -18.88
C LYS A 13 4.57 -5.43 -18.83
N ASN A 14 4.23 -4.51 -17.94
CA ASN A 14 2.86 -4.04 -17.71
C ASN A 14 2.57 -2.66 -18.32
N GLY A 15 3.24 -2.31 -19.44
CA GLY A 15 2.90 -1.09 -20.20
C GLY A 15 3.66 0.17 -19.80
N ALA A 16 4.89 0.03 -19.30
CA ALA A 16 5.79 1.14 -18.95
C ALA A 16 5.22 2.06 -17.86
N ILE A 17 5.04 1.50 -16.66
CA ILE A 17 4.64 2.25 -15.47
C ILE A 17 5.65 3.40 -15.23
N GLY A 18 5.19 4.65 -15.33
CA GLY A 18 6.03 5.85 -15.19
C GLY A 18 6.12 6.42 -13.77
N SER A 19 5.25 5.98 -12.86
CA SER A 19 5.19 6.47 -11.47
C SER A 19 5.16 5.33 -10.46
N PHE A 20 5.98 5.44 -9.42
CA PHE A 20 6.11 4.45 -8.36
C PHE A 20 5.77 5.06 -7.00
N ALA A 21 4.83 4.47 -6.27
CA ALA A 21 4.54 4.83 -4.89
C ALA A 21 5.28 3.86 -3.94
N ILE A 22 6.17 4.36 -3.09
CA ILE A 22 7.04 3.53 -2.24
C ILE A 22 6.91 3.95 -0.77
N ASP A 23 6.71 2.98 0.13
CA ASP A 23 6.67 3.23 1.58
C ASP A 23 8.08 3.56 2.10
N GLU A 24 8.29 4.81 2.51
CA GLU A 24 9.62 5.36 2.79
C GLU A 24 10.17 4.96 4.17
N ILE A 25 9.30 4.66 5.14
CA ILE A 25 9.67 4.54 6.56
C ILE A 25 10.51 3.28 6.84
N GLY A 26 10.43 2.26 5.97
CA GLY A 26 11.15 1.01 6.10
C GLY A 26 12.42 0.94 5.25
N VAL A 27 12.51 -0.13 4.44
CA VAL A 27 13.63 -0.40 3.53
C VAL A 27 13.54 0.42 2.22
N GLY A 28 12.55 1.32 2.13
CA GLY A 28 12.17 2.01 0.90
C GLY A 28 13.12 3.13 0.46
N GLY A 29 13.86 3.76 1.38
CA GLY A 29 14.72 4.92 1.07
C GLY A 29 15.70 4.66 -0.08
N GLY A 30 16.48 3.57 0.01
CA GLY A 30 17.44 3.20 -1.05
C GLY A 30 16.79 2.76 -2.37
N VAL A 31 15.52 2.34 -2.35
CA VAL A 31 14.74 2.04 -3.57
C VAL A 31 14.28 3.33 -4.23
N VAL A 32 13.81 4.30 -3.44
CA VAL A 32 13.40 5.63 -3.89
C VAL A 32 14.58 6.35 -4.55
N ASP A 33 15.73 6.38 -3.88
CA ASP A 33 16.93 7.04 -4.41
C ASP A 33 17.33 6.42 -5.76
N ARG A 34 17.39 5.09 -5.83
CA ARG A 34 17.80 4.41 -7.07
C ARG A 34 16.82 4.61 -8.23
N LEU A 35 15.52 4.63 -7.96
CA LEU A 35 14.52 4.89 -9.00
C LEU A 35 14.57 6.34 -9.50
N ARG A 36 14.85 7.30 -8.61
CA ARG A 36 15.07 8.71 -8.98
C ARG A 36 16.33 8.89 -9.82
N GLU A 37 17.43 8.21 -9.47
CA GLU A 37 18.66 8.20 -10.27
C GLU A 37 18.42 7.69 -11.70
N LEU A 38 17.51 6.72 -11.86
CA LEU A 38 17.13 6.16 -13.15
C LEU A 38 16.08 7.01 -13.91
N GLY A 39 15.72 8.18 -13.37
CA GLY A 39 14.82 9.13 -14.03
C GLY A 39 13.32 8.80 -13.88
N HIS A 40 12.94 7.90 -12.98
CA HIS A 40 11.54 7.58 -12.73
C HIS A 40 10.90 8.55 -11.73
N HIS A 41 9.61 8.79 -11.89
CA HIS A 41 8.84 9.56 -10.93
C HIS A 41 8.49 8.69 -9.71
N VAL A 42 8.95 9.09 -8.52
CA VAL A 42 8.74 8.34 -7.29
C VAL A 42 8.02 9.19 -6.26
N ILE A 43 6.90 8.67 -5.79
CA ILE A 43 6.06 9.25 -4.74
C ILE A 43 6.41 8.51 -3.44
N PRO A 44 7.19 9.11 -2.52
CA PRO A 44 7.37 8.55 -1.19
C PRO A 44 6.04 8.60 -0.45
N VAL A 45 5.67 7.50 0.18
CA VAL A 45 4.44 7.39 0.97
C VAL A 45 4.82 7.11 2.40
N ASN A 46 4.48 8.04 3.29
CA ASN A 46 4.59 7.83 4.72
C ASN A 46 3.25 7.33 5.26
N ALA A 47 3.15 6.02 5.52
CA ALA A 47 1.89 5.43 5.98
C ALA A 47 1.44 5.91 7.38
N SER A 48 2.38 6.43 8.18
CA SER A 48 2.14 6.93 9.53
C SER A 48 1.80 8.42 9.60
N GLU A 49 1.96 9.15 8.49
CA GLU A 49 1.65 10.57 8.38
C GLU A 49 0.18 10.84 8.68
N ARG A 50 -0.09 11.86 9.49
CA ARG A 50 -1.46 12.32 9.79
C ARG A 50 -2.02 13.04 8.57
N VAL A 51 -3.27 12.73 8.21
CA VAL A 51 -3.96 13.38 7.09
C VAL A 51 -4.78 14.54 7.63
N GLU A 52 -4.66 15.70 7.00
CA GLU A 52 -5.51 16.85 7.28
C GLU A 52 -6.79 16.77 6.42
N GLY A 53 -7.94 17.16 6.97
CA GLY A 53 -9.23 17.19 6.23
C GLY A 53 -10.34 16.28 6.77
N GLY A 54 -10.09 15.55 7.87
CA GLY A 54 -11.12 14.75 8.56
C GLY A 54 -11.40 13.40 7.91
N GLY A 55 -12.02 12.49 8.67
CA GLY A 55 -12.40 11.15 8.20
C GLY A 55 -11.32 10.07 8.38
N TYR A 56 -10.03 10.36 8.17
CA TYR A 56 -8.95 9.37 8.33
C TYR A 56 -7.85 9.84 9.27
N TYR A 57 -7.42 8.96 10.18
CA TYR A 57 -6.39 9.26 11.17
C TYR A 57 -4.99 9.39 10.55
N ASN A 58 -4.68 8.58 9.53
CA ASN A 58 -3.38 8.56 8.88
C ASN A 58 -3.47 8.21 7.39
N ARG A 59 -2.37 8.45 6.66
CA ARG A 59 -2.25 8.20 5.21
C ARG A 59 -2.56 6.76 4.86
N ARG A 60 -2.19 5.81 5.73
CA ARG A 60 -2.57 4.40 5.57
C ARG A 60 -4.08 4.20 5.55
N ALA A 61 -4.81 4.80 6.49
CA ALA A 61 -6.26 4.68 6.53
C ALA A 61 -6.93 5.30 5.31
N GLU A 62 -6.42 6.44 4.85
CA GLU A 62 -6.86 7.10 3.62
C GLU A 62 -6.65 6.22 2.39
N ILE A 63 -5.45 5.64 2.21
CA ILE A 63 -5.13 4.77 1.07
C ILE A 63 -6.05 3.54 1.03
N TYR A 64 -6.27 2.89 2.18
CA TYR A 64 -7.19 1.75 2.26
C TYR A 64 -8.63 2.16 1.95
N GLY A 65 -9.10 3.29 2.49
CA GLY A 65 -10.45 3.82 2.25
C GLY A 65 -10.68 4.11 0.77
N LYS A 66 -9.86 4.98 0.20
CA LYS A 66 -9.94 5.34 -1.22
C LYS A 66 -9.73 4.14 -2.14
N GLY A 67 -8.82 3.23 -1.78
CA GLY A 67 -8.61 1.99 -2.52
C GLY A 67 -9.86 1.10 -2.54
N ALA A 68 -10.52 0.93 -1.39
CA ALA A 68 -11.76 0.16 -1.30
C ALA A 68 -12.89 0.79 -2.14
N ASP A 69 -13.00 2.12 -2.15
CA ASP A 69 -13.95 2.83 -3.01
C ASP A 69 -13.62 2.64 -4.50
N MET A 70 -12.33 2.73 -4.88
CA MET A 70 -11.90 2.45 -6.26
C MET A 70 -12.19 1.01 -6.71
N PHE A 71 -12.05 0.03 -5.82
CA PHE A 71 -12.45 -1.36 -6.09
C PHE A 71 -13.97 -1.49 -6.24
N ARG A 72 -14.75 -0.81 -5.39
CA ARG A 72 -16.22 -0.79 -5.47
C ARG A 72 -16.72 -0.17 -6.78
N ASP A 73 -16.09 0.92 -7.19
CA ASP A 73 -16.45 1.69 -8.38
C ASP A 73 -15.89 1.05 -9.67
N GLY A 74 -15.08 -0.01 -9.57
CA GLY A 74 -14.52 -0.73 -10.71
C GLY A 74 -13.35 -0.03 -11.40
N PHE A 75 -12.76 1.01 -10.77
CA PHE A 75 -11.55 1.67 -11.27
C PHE A 75 -10.30 0.79 -11.11
N VAL A 76 -10.31 -0.12 -10.13
CA VAL A 76 -9.22 -1.05 -9.86
C VAL A 76 -9.78 -2.46 -9.82
N GLN A 77 -9.05 -3.40 -10.41
CA GLN A 77 -9.35 -4.83 -10.36
C GLN A 77 -8.12 -5.58 -9.85
N MET A 78 -8.37 -6.66 -9.11
CA MET A 78 -7.31 -7.61 -8.77
C MET A 78 -6.83 -8.32 -10.04
N LEU A 79 -5.53 -8.64 -10.07
CA LEU A 79 -5.03 -9.60 -11.04
C LEU A 79 -5.67 -10.96 -10.70
N SER A 80 -6.27 -11.58 -11.71
CA SER A 80 -7.25 -12.66 -11.61
C SER A 80 -6.76 -13.99 -11.01
N ASN A 81 -5.56 -14.02 -10.40
CA ASN A 81 -4.90 -15.19 -9.85
C ASN A 81 -4.37 -14.99 -8.42
N ASP A 82 -4.63 -13.86 -7.76
CA ASP A 82 -4.07 -13.56 -6.43
C ASP A 82 -5.12 -13.66 -5.31
N SER A 83 -5.51 -14.90 -5.00
CA SER A 83 -6.44 -15.18 -3.90
C SER A 83 -5.85 -14.76 -2.55
N GLU A 84 -4.54 -14.88 -2.37
CA GLU A 84 -3.86 -14.49 -1.13
C GLU A 84 -3.93 -12.98 -0.91
N ALA A 85 -3.64 -12.16 -1.94
CA ALA A 85 -3.80 -10.71 -1.85
C ALA A 85 -5.26 -10.30 -1.56
N THR A 86 -6.21 -11.00 -2.16
CA THR A 86 -7.64 -10.74 -1.93
C THR A 86 -8.05 -11.02 -0.49
N GLU A 87 -7.63 -12.16 0.06
CA GLU A 87 -7.87 -12.50 1.46
C GLU A 87 -7.19 -11.51 2.41
N GLU A 88 -5.93 -11.16 2.14
CA GLU A 88 -5.16 -10.22 2.94
C GLU A 88 -5.82 -8.84 3.02
N LEU A 89 -6.29 -8.30 1.89
CA LEU A 89 -7.02 -7.03 1.88
C LEU A 89 -8.33 -7.10 2.67
N GLY A 90 -9.02 -8.25 2.64
CA GLY A 90 -10.25 -8.48 3.39
C GLY A 90 -10.08 -8.53 4.91
N TRP A 91 -8.86 -8.74 5.41
CA TRP A 91 -8.58 -8.78 6.86
C TRP A 91 -8.42 -7.41 7.50
N ALA A 92 -8.16 -6.37 6.71
CA ALA A 92 -8.00 -5.02 7.20
C ALA A 92 -9.37 -4.47 7.64
N LYS A 93 -9.52 -4.20 8.94
CA LYS A 93 -10.71 -3.53 9.49
C LYS A 93 -10.37 -2.11 9.94
N TYR A 94 -11.36 -1.24 9.86
CA TYR A 94 -11.29 0.11 10.43
C TYR A 94 -11.67 0.06 11.91
N LYS A 95 -10.91 0.80 12.71
CA LYS A 95 -11.19 1.14 14.10
C LYS A 95 -11.49 2.63 14.15
N GLU A 96 -12.61 3.00 14.74
CA GLU A 96 -12.92 4.40 15.03
C GLU A 96 -12.02 4.91 16.16
N VAL A 97 -11.40 6.07 15.93
CA VAL A 97 -10.67 6.79 16.96
C VAL A 97 -11.70 7.53 17.80
N LYS A 98 -11.95 6.97 18.99
CA LYS A 98 -13.07 7.30 19.92
C LYS A 98 -13.27 8.78 20.27
N SER A 99 -12.33 9.66 19.93
CA SER A 99 -12.34 11.07 20.35
C SER A 99 -12.39 12.07 19.19
N SER A 100 -12.16 11.63 17.94
CA SER A 100 -12.12 12.52 16.76
C SER A 100 -13.07 12.11 15.64
N GLY A 101 -13.68 10.91 15.72
CA GLY A 101 -14.50 10.36 14.63
C GLY A 101 -13.68 9.97 13.39
N GLU A 102 -12.35 9.97 13.50
CA GLU A 102 -11.44 9.55 12.43
C GLU A 102 -11.35 8.03 12.36
N PHE A 103 -11.30 7.47 11.17
CA PHE A 103 -11.05 6.04 10.95
C PHE A 103 -9.56 5.74 10.93
N LYS A 104 -9.16 4.68 11.63
CA LYS A 104 -7.80 4.15 11.64
C LYS A 104 -7.81 2.68 11.25
N VAL A 105 -6.95 2.27 10.33
CA VAL A 105 -6.79 0.85 9.97
C VAL A 105 -6.03 0.12 11.09
N GLU A 106 -6.41 -1.12 11.37
CA GLU A 106 -5.73 -1.97 12.33
C GLU A 106 -4.22 -2.10 12.08
N ALA A 107 -3.45 -2.15 13.17
CA ALA A 107 -2.01 -2.35 13.09
C ALA A 107 -1.68 -3.73 12.52
N LYS A 108 -0.54 -3.85 11.83
CA LYS A 108 -0.08 -5.14 11.26
C LYS A 108 0.05 -6.22 12.35
N GLU A 109 0.47 -5.83 13.55
CA GLU A 109 0.61 -6.72 14.69
C GLU A 109 -0.73 -7.32 15.15
N ASP A 110 -1.82 -6.53 15.13
CA ASP A 110 -3.16 -7.02 15.49
C ASP A 110 -3.69 -8.01 14.44
N ILE A 111 -3.42 -7.73 13.16
CA ILE A 111 -3.78 -8.64 12.05
C ILE A 111 -2.99 -9.95 12.18
N LYS A 112 -1.68 -9.86 12.45
CA LYS A 112 -0.82 -11.03 12.66
C LYS A 112 -1.26 -11.86 13.85
N LYS A 113 -1.71 -11.24 14.95
CA LYS A 113 -2.25 -11.97 16.11
C LYS A 113 -3.51 -12.76 15.77
N ARG A 114 -4.35 -12.28 14.86
CA ARG A 114 -5.61 -12.94 14.47
C ARG A 114 -5.43 -14.02 13.40
N TYR A 115 -4.57 -13.75 12.42
CA TYR A 115 -4.44 -14.59 11.23
C TYR A 115 -3.08 -15.29 11.10
N GLY A 116 -2.19 -15.14 12.09
CA GLY A 116 -0.86 -15.77 12.13
C GLY A 116 0.18 -15.15 11.18
N ARG A 117 -0.25 -14.37 10.17
CA ARG A 117 0.64 -13.70 9.20
C ARG A 117 0.40 -12.18 9.14
N PRO A 118 1.46 -11.36 8.97
CA PRO A 118 1.30 -9.91 8.83
C PRO A 118 0.75 -9.55 7.46
N LEU A 119 0.13 -8.37 7.37
CA LEU A 119 -0.32 -7.79 6.10
C LEU A 119 0.90 -7.28 5.31
N THR A 120 1.41 -8.14 4.44
CA THR A 120 2.61 -7.91 3.63
C THR A 120 2.37 -8.56 2.28
N THR A 121 1.51 -7.99 1.45
CA THR A 121 1.13 -8.60 0.18
C THR A 121 2.39 -8.92 -0.62
N ARG A 122 2.77 -10.21 -0.57
CA ARG A 122 4.09 -10.72 -0.95
C ARG A 122 4.12 -11.17 -2.40
N THR A 123 2.99 -11.07 -3.08
CA THR A 123 2.81 -11.61 -4.42
C THR A 123 3.19 -10.57 -5.47
N LEU A 124 4.50 -10.45 -5.66
CA LEU A 124 5.09 -10.08 -6.95
C LEU A 124 6.02 -11.24 -7.33
N CYS A 125 5.42 -12.34 -7.77
CA CYS A 125 6.08 -13.47 -8.42
C CYS A 125 5.29 -13.83 -9.68
#